data_AF-D6ZI29-F1
#
_entry.id   AF-D6ZI29-F1
#
_cell.length_a   1.000
_cell.length_b   1.000
_cell.length_c   1.000
_cell.angle_alpha   90.00
_cell.angle_beta   90.00
_cell.angle_gamma   90.00
#
_symmetry.space_group_name_H-M   'P 1'
#
loop_
_entity.id
_entity.type
_entity.pdbx_description
1 polymer ?
#
loop_
_entity_poly.entity_id
_entity_poly.type
_entity_poly.pdbx_seq_one_letter_code
_entity_poly.pdbx_strand_id
1 'polypeptide(L)'
;MNDEFESGALDEGGVFFRKLDDDTFAIVGSTLLPGEQVEVTSKNGTVRQVIVGKILSEDDGIMTAEFDWVAEPHPDIDYSDCQVYFHGLDNGDYVVTGMNLVQGETATVSVKDGGTKEVIVTKILDVNEDGIQTATFEWPRTSPDDLVNDGRIVFTRLEGDEWAIRGKGLETGKTVKVSRKGKTSKEKVIVAEIVEDENGIQTAKFTNPPNEKKDTDND
;
A
#
# COMPACT_ATOMS: atom_id res chain seq x y z
N MET A 1 29.31 -6.82 -18.73
CA MET A 1 30.37 -5.88 -18.31
C MET A 1 30.49 -6.06 -16.82
N ASN A 2 31.68 -6.43 -16.36
CA ASN A 2 31.95 -6.80 -14.97
C ASN A 2 31.64 -5.63 -14.03
N ASP A 3 30.80 -5.86 -13.02
CA ASP A 3 30.71 -5.02 -11.82
C ASP A 3 32.03 -5.18 -11.05
N GLU A 4 33.06 -4.43 -11.44
CA GLU A 4 34.18 -4.15 -10.55
C GLU A 4 33.69 -3.15 -9.50
N PHE A 5 32.98 -3.66 -8.48
CA PHE A 5 33.01 -2.97 -7.20
C PHE A 5 34.44 -3.04 -6.70
N GLU A 6 35.07 -1.89 -6.46
CA GLU A 6 36.42 -1.80 -5.90
C GLU A 6 36.46 -2.61 -4.60
N SER A 7 37.18 -3.73 -4.62
CA SER A 7 37.31 -4.65 -3.49
C SER A 7 37.75 -3.95 -2.19
N GLY A 8 38.44 -2.80 -2.32
CA GLY A 8 38.85 -1.97 -1.18
C GLY A 8 37.69 -1.42 -0.34
N ALA A 9 36.51 -1.20 -0.92
CA ALA A 9 35.37 -0.65 -0.16
C ALA A 9 34.65 -1.72 0.68
N LEU A 10 34.79 -3.00 0.32
CA LEU A 10 34.27 -4.13 1.11
C LEU A 10 35.24 -4.55 2.23
N ASP A 11 36.55 -4.38 2.00
CA ASP A 11 37.60 -4.59 3.02
C ASP A 11 37.49 -3.59 4.19
N GLU A 12 36.91 -2.40 3.95
CA GLU A 12 36.60 -1.40 4.98
C GLU A 12 35.21 -1.58 5.64
N GLY A 13 34.48 -2.66 5.30
CA GLY A 13 33.16 -2.96 5.86
C GLY A 13 31.99 -2.24 5.19
N GLY A 14 32.18 -1.69 3.98
CA GLY A 14 31.12 -1.01 3.24
C GLY A 14 29.98 -1.95 2.82
N VAL A 15 28.76 -1.41 2.79
CA VAL A 15 27.56 -2.11 2.29
C VAL A 15 27.03 -1.42 1.03
N PHE A 16 26.70 -2.20 0.01
CA PHE A 16 26.28 -1.69 -1.30
C PHE A 16 25.05 -2.40 -1.83
N PHE A 17 24.26 -1.69 -2.64
CA PHE A 17 23.18 -2.30 -3.40
C PHE A 17 23.73 -3.16 -4.55
N ARG A 18 23.22 -4.38 -4.67
CA ARG A 18 23.46 -5.28 -5.80
C ARG A 18 22.15 -5.63 -6.48
N LYS A 19 22.13 -5.53 -7.80
CA LYS A 19 20.99 -6.00 -8.59
C LYS A 19 21.11 -7.52 -8.78
N LEU A 20 20.01 -8.25 -8.59
CA LEU A 20 19.90 -9.68 -8.80
C LEU A 20 19.42 -10.00 -10.22
N ASP A 21 19.50 -11.27 -10.61
CA ASP A 21 19.12 -11.76 -11.96
C ASP A 21 17.61 -11.60 -12.25
N ASP A 22 16.79 -11.51 -11.22
CA ASP A 22 15.33 -11.33 -11.30
C ASP A 22 14.90 -9.85 -11.31
N ASP A 23 15.83 -8.94 -11.60
CA ASP A 23 15.65 -7.49 -11.55
C ASP A 23 15.35 -6.89 -10.16
N THR A 24 15.41 -7.68 -9.09
CA THR A 24 15.30 -7.17 -7.71
C THR A 24 16.64 -6.65 -7.19
N PHE A 25 16.63 -5.97 -6.04
CA PHE A 25 17.84 -5.48 -5.38
C PHE A 25 18.07 -6.22 -4.07
N ALA A 26 19.33 -6.48 -3.78
CA ALA A 26 19.87 -7.00 -2.54
C ALA A 26 20.92 -6.02 -1.99
N ILE A 27 21.40 -6.27 -0.77
CA ILE A 27 22.59 -5.64 -0.22
C ILE A 27 23.74 -6.62 -0.13
N VAL A 28 24.97 -6.11 -0.26
CA VAL A 28 26.20 -6.89 -0.18
C VAL A 28 27.16 -6.22 0.80
N GLY A 29 27.74 -7.03 1.69
CA GLY A 29 28.71 -6.58 2.69
C GLY A 29 29.36 -7.76 3.40
N SER A 30 30.42 -7.50 4.17
CA SER A 30 31.20 -8.52 4.89
C SER A 30 30.71 -8.75 6.33
N THR A 31 29.81 -7.90 6.85
CA THR A 31 29.35 -7.92 8.25
C THR A 31 27.82 -7.84 8.38
N LEU A 32 27.07 -8.43 7.46
CA LEU A 32 25.61 -8.35 7.46
C LEU A 32 24.98 -9.27 8.53
N LEU A 33 24.23 -8.70 9.47
CA LEU A 33 23.47 -9.45 10.47
C LEU A 33 21.96 -9.25 10.25
N PRO A 34 21.16 -10.32 10.02
CA PRO A 34 19.71 -10.19 9.86
C PRO A 34 19.05 -9.45 11.03
N GLY A 35 18.25 -8.43 10.71
CA GLY A 35 17.57 -7.54 11.64
C GLY A 35 18.37 -6.29 12.03
N GLU A 36 19.64 -6.17 11.62
CA GLU A 36 20.45 -4.99 11.89
C GLU A 36 20.16 -3.85 10.90
N GLN A 37 20.19 -2.61 11.37
CA GLN A 37 20.16 -1.43 10.49
C GLN A 37 21.59 -1.08 10.03
N VAL A 38 21.77 -0.94 8.72
CA VAL A 38 23.08 -0.66 8.10
C VAL A 38 22.99 0.48 7.10
N GLU A 39 24.10 1.23 6.96
CA GLU A 39 24.25 2.26 5.95
C GLU A 39 24.70 1.66 4.61
N VAL A 40 23.91 1.88 3.57
CA VAL A 40 24.16 1.38 2.22
C VAL A 40 24.47 2.56 1.31
N THR A 41 25.63 2.50 0.66
CA THR A 41 26.03 3.53 -0.29
C THR A 41 25.57 3.17 -1.69
N SER A 42 24.76 4.03 -2.30
CA SER A 42 24.34 3.90 -3.69
C SER A 42 25.48 4.21 -4.67
N LYS A 43 25.35 3.78 -5.94
CA LYS A 43 26.34 4.06 -7.00
C LYS A 43 26.62 5.56 -7.21
N ASN A 44 25.72 6.45 -6.78
CA ASN A 44 25.88 7.90 -6.88
C ASN A 44 26.46 8.55 -5.60
N GLY A 45 26.88 7.75 -4.62
CA GLY A 45 27.44 8.24 -3.35
C GLY A 45 26.39 8.68 -2.32
N THR A 46 25.10 8.54 -2.61
CA THR A 46 24.05 8.75 -1.60
C THR A 46 24.05 7.58 -0.62
N VAL A 47 24.17 7.87 0.67
CA VAL A 47 24.05 6.91 1.77
C VAL A 47 22.57 6.80 2.16
N ARG A 48 22.10 5.58 2.39
CA ARG A 48 20.74 5.28 2.86
C ARG A 48 20.76 4.23 3.96
N GLN A 49 19.80 4.24 4.86
CA GLN A 49 19.67 3.19 5.88
C GLN A 49 18.68 2.11 5.45
N VAL A 50 19.05 0.85 5.68
CA VAL A 50 18.18 -0.31 5.45
C VAL A 50 18.31 -1.30 6.59
N ILE A 51 17.31 -2.16 6.76
CA ILE A 51 17.35 -3.30 7.68
C ILE A 51 17.79 -4.52 6.90
N VAL A 52 18.83 -5.19 7.38
CA VAL A 52 19.33 -6.42 6.78
C VAL A 52 18.25 -7.50 6.91
N GLY A 53 17.81 -8.03 5.78
CA GLY A 53 16.86 -9.12 5.71
C GLY A 53 17.55 -10.49 5.80
N LYS A 54 16.96 -11.48 5.12
CA LYS A 54 17.51 -12.82 5.06
C LYS A 54 18.81 -12.85 4.23
N ILE A 55 19.83 -13.53 4.74
CA ILE A 55 21.03 -13.84 3.95
C ILE A 55 20.68 -14.83 2.83
N LEU A 56 20.97 -14.46 1.59
CA LEU A 56 20.73 -15.24 0.38
C LEU A 56 21.93 -16.13 0.04
N SER A 57 23.15 -15.60 0.19
CA SER A 57 24.39 -16.33 -0.09
C SER A 57 25.57 -15.73 0.67
N GLU A 58 26.60 -16.54 0.87
CA GLU A 58 27.90 -16.14 1.42
C GLU A 58 29.00 -16.78 0.56
N ASP A 59 29.92 -15.97 0.06
CA ASP A 59 31.05 -16.40 -0.78
C ASP A 59 32.29 -15.60 -0.37
N ASP A 60 33.38 -16.28 -0.02
CA ASP A 60 34.65 -15.68 0.42
C ASP A 60 34.50 -14.58 1.52
N GLY A 61 33.55 -14.78 2.45
CA GLY A 61 33.27 -13.83 3.55
C GLY A 61 32.43 -12.61 3.15
N ILE A 62 31.97 -12.56 1.90
CA ILE A 62 31.03 -11.55 1.40
C ILE A 62 29.62 -12.14 1.40
N MET A 63 28.71 -11.48 2.09
CA MET A 63 27.31 -11.88 2.21
C MET A 63 26.45 -11.07 1.25
N THR A 64 25.46 -11.72 0.65
CA THR A 64 24.35 -11.06 -0.08
C THR A 64 23.07 -11.30 0.69
N ALA A 65 22.31 -10.24 0.99
CA ALA A 65 21.08 -10.32 1.78
C ALA A 65 19.93 -9.57 1.11
N GLU A 66 18.71 -10.04 1.36
CA GLU A 66 17.52 -9.21 1.21
C GLU A 66 17.61 -7.99 2.15
N PHE A 67 16.79 -6.98 1.94
CA PHE A 67 16.69 -5.84 2.85
C PHE A 67 15.27 -5.29 2.89
N ASP A 68 14.92 -4.67 4.00
CA ASP A 68 13.72 -3.85 4.16
C ASP A 68 14.17 -2.37 4.33
N TRP A 69 13.41 -1.41 3.81
CA TRP A 69 13.73 0.01 4.00
C TRP A 69 13.44 0.44 5.43
N VAL A 70 14.34 1.24 6.03
CA VAL A 70 14.06 1.91 7.30
C VAL A 70 12.98 2.97 7.04
N ALA A 71 11.94 2.97 7.85
CA ALA A 71 11.02 4.09 7.96
C ALA A 71 11.48 4.96 9.13
N GLU A 72 11.86 6.21 8.86
CA GLU A 72 12.21 7.12 9.94
C GLU A 72 10.92 7.67 10.59
N PRO A 73 10.74 7.55 11.91
CA PRO A 73 9.60 8.16 12.57
C PRO A 73 9.62 9.68 12.33
N HIS A 74 8.46 10.28 12.11
CA HIS A 74 8.40 11.73 11.93
C HIS A 74 8.67 12.41 13.28
N PRO A 75 9.68 13.30 13.37
CA PRO A 75 10.07 13.90 14.65
C PRO A 75 9.00 14.83 15.23
N ASP A 76 8.08 15.31 14.39
CA ASP A 76 6.98 16.19 14.79
C ASP A 76 5.74 15.41 15.29
N ILE A 77 5.77 14.08 15.26
CA ILE A 77 4.68 13.22 15.68
C ILE A 77 4.96 12.67 17.08
N ASP A 78 4.03 12.92 17.99
CA ASP A 78 4.04 12.29 19.31
C ASP A 78 3.34 10.92 19.24
N TYR A 79 4.15 9.85 19.21
CA TYR A 79 3.67 8.48 19.19
C TYR A 79 3.25 7.96 20.58
N SER A 80 3.50 8.71 21.66
CA SER A 80 3.21 8.27 23.04
C SER A 80 1.71 8.16 23.34
N ASP A 81 0.87 8.81 22.55
CA ASP A 81 -0.59 8.69 22.57
C ASP A 81 -1.11 7.40 21.88
N CYS A 82 -0.23 6.44 21.57
CA CYS A 82 -0.53 5.24 20.78
C CYS A 82 -1.11 5.55 19.38
N GLN A 83 -0.78 6.73 18.84
CA GLN A 83 -1.25 7.12 17.52
C GLN A 83 -0.42 6.41 16.44
N VAL A 84 -1.11 5.79 15.48
CA VAL A 84 -0.50 5.12 14.34
C VAL A 84 -0.63 6.05 13.13
N TYR A 85 0.42 6.20 12.33
CA TYR A 85 0.43 7.08 11.16
C TYR A 85 0.92 6.38 9.92
N PHE A 86 0.48 6.84 8.76
CA PHE A 86 1.07 6.44 7.49
C PHE A 86 2.43 7.09 7.31
N HIS A 87 3.38 6.30 6.82
CA HIS A 87 4.72 6.76 6.47
C HIS A 87 5.08 6.23 5.08
N GLY A 88 5.80 7.04 4.29
CA GLY A 88 6.26 6.65 2.96
C GLY A 88 7.71 6.19 3.03
N LEU A 89 8.00 5.04 2.45
CA LEU A 89 9.36 4.52 2.29
C LEU A 89 10.05 5.16 1.09
N ASP A 90 11.38 5.08 1.09
CA ASP A 90 12.27 5.62 0.08
C ASP A 90 12.09 5.02 -1.33
N ASN A 91 11.47 3.84 -1.41
CA ASN A 91 11.09 3.18 -2.65
C ASN A 91 9.68 3.58 -3.16
N GLY A 92 8.97 4.43 -2.42
CA GLY A 92 7.60 4.88 -2.73
C GLY A 92 6.49 4.02 -2.14
N ASP A 93 6.81 2.94 -1.43
CA ASP A 93 5.81 2.14 -0.71
C ASP A 93 5.30 2.90 0.53
N TYR A 94 4.11 2.54 1.01
CA TYR A 94 3.55 3.09 2.23
C TYR A 94 3.50 2.02 3.32
N VAL A 95 3.90 2.43 4.52
CA VAL A 95 3.86 1.64 5.76
C VAL A 95 3.06 2.38 6.82
N VAL A 96 2.84 1.72 7.95
CA VAL A 96 2.29 2.34 9.16
C VAL A 96 3.30 2.27 10.30
N THR A 97 3.38 3.35 11.06
CA THR A 97 4.31 3.49 12.18
C THR A 97 3.54 3.90 13.43
N GLY A 98 3.78 3.22 14.55
CA GLY A 98 3.14 3.50 15.83
C GLY A 98 3.55 2.50 16.92
N MET A 99 2.97 2.63 18.11
CA MET A 99 3.19 1.68 19.21
C MET A 99 2.14 0.57 19.22
N ASN A 100 2.53 -0.61 19.71
CA ASN A 100 1.64 -1.78 19.91
C ASN A 100 0.93 -2.29 18.64
N LEU A 101 1.60 -2.20 17.49
CA LEU A 101 1.17 -2.86 16.26
C LEU A 101 1.33 -4.38 16.41
N VAL A 102 0.24 -5.11 16.15
CA VAL A 102 0.19 -6.57 16.19
C VAL A 102 -0.11 -7.11 14.80
N GLN A 103 0.74 -8.01 14.32
CA GLN A 103 0.55 -8.66 13.02
C GLN A 103 -0.79 -9.42 12.96
N GLY A 104 -1.57 -9.17 11.92
CA GLY A 104 -2.89 -9.74 11.69
C GLY A 104 -4.06 -8.97 12.30
N GLU A 105 -3.78 -7.95 13.13
CA GLU A 105 -4.83 -7.16 13.78
C GLU A 105 -5.13 -5.85 13.02
N THR A 106 -6.32 -5.32 13.28
CA THR A 106 -6.74 -4.02 12.76
C THR A 106 -6.13 -2.90 13.60
N ALA A 107 -5.43 -1.98 12.96
CA ALA A 107 -4.94 -0.75 13.54
C ALA A 107 -5.74 0.46 13.03
N THR A 108 -6.01 1.43 13.91
CA THR A 108 -6.57 2.72 13.54
C THR A 108 -5.43 3.71 13.29
N VAL A 109 -5.35 4.21 12.06
CA VAL A 109 -4.29 5.08 11.56
C VAL A 109 -4.82 6.50 11.40
N SER A 110 -4.18 7.45 12.07
CA SER A 110 -4.41 8.88 11.88
C SER A 110 -3.89 9.33 10.52
N VAL A 111 -4.72 10.08 9.78
CA VAL A 111 -4.31 10.72 8.53
C VAL A 111 -4.04 12.21 8.77
N LYS A 112 -3.15 12.79 7.95
CA LYS A 112 -2.69 14.18 8.06
C LYS A 112 -3.81 15.23 8.13
N ASP A 113 -4.97 14.94 7.53
CA ASP A 113 -6.14 15.83 7.50
C ASP A 113 -7.04 15.72 8.75
N GLY A 114 -6.58 15.03 9.82
CA GLY A 114 -7.31 14.90 11.08
C GLY A 114 -8.40 13.82 11.11
N GLY A 115 -8.48 13.00 10.07
CA GLY A 115 -9.32 11.80 10.04
C GLY A 115 -8.58 10.55 10.54
N THR A 116 -9.29 9.44 10.64
CA THR A 116 -8.71 8.11 10.88
C THR A 116 -9.09 7.13 9.79
N LYS A 117 -8.29 6.09 9.63
CA LYS A 117 -8.57 4.94 8.75
C LYS A 117 -8.20 3.64 9.44
N GLU A 118 -8.91 2.58 9.11
CA GLU A 118 -8.55 1.24 9.58
C GLU A 118 -7.70 0.51 8.54
N VAL A 119 -6.67 -0.17 9.02
CA VAL A 119 -5.80 -1.06 8.23
C VAL A 119 -5.57 -2.35 8.97
N ILE A 120 -5.30 -3.43 8.25
CA ILE A 120 -4.84 -4.70 8.83
C ILE A 120 -3.32 -4.71 8.76
N VAL A 121 -2.65 -4.87 9.90
CA VAL A 121 -1.18 -4.97 9.96
C VAL A 121 -0.74 -6.31 9.40
N THR A 122 0.13 -6.33 8.39
CA THR A 122 0.50 -7.58 7.69
C THR A 122 1.85 -8.16 8.08
N LYS A 123 2.85 -7.32 8.35
CA LYS A 123 4.21 -7.71 8.79
C LYS A 123 4.88 -6.53 9.50
N ILE A 124 5.41 -6.75 10.71
CA ILE A 124 6.31 -5.80 11.37
C ILE A 124 7.67 -5.85 10.68
N LEU A 125 8.15 -4.69 10.22
CA LEU A 125 9.43 -4.54 9.53
C LEU A 125 10.55 -4.18 10.52
N ASP A 126 10.26 -3.28 11.46
CA ASP A 126 11.24 -2.69 12.36
C ASP A 126 10.64 -2.35 13.72
N VAL A 127 11.49 -2.30 14.75
CA VAL A 127 11.15 -1.78 16.07
C VAL A 127 12.35 -0.99 16.59
N ASN A 128 12.16 0.31 16.85
CA ASN A 128 13.23 1.16 17.35
C ASN A 128 13.43 1.01 18.88
N GLU A 129 14.45 1.69 19.43
CA GLU A 129 14.79 1.63 20.87
C GLU A 129 13.66 2.13 21.79
N ASP A 130 12.80 3.02 21.30
CA ASP A 130 11.64 3.54 22.02
C ASP A 130 10.40 2.63 21.92
N GLY A 131 10.52 1.50 21.21
CA GLY A 131 9.42 0.54 21.00
C GLY A 131 8.41 0.97 19.94
N ILE A 132 8.74 1.97 19.12
CA ILE A 132 7.95 2.38 17.96
C ILE A 132 8.17 1.35 16.85
N GLN A 133 7.08 0.82 16.32
CA GLN A 133 7.08 -0.25 15.34
C GLN A 133 6.71 0.31 13.97
N THR A 134 7.40 -0.16 12.94
CA THR A 134 7.03 0.07 11.53
C THR A 134 6.51 -1.22 10.94
N ALA A 135 5.40 -1.16 10.22
CA ALA A 135 4.76 -2.33 9.64
C ALA A 135 4.16 -2.08 8.26
N THR A 136 4.15 -3.14 7.43
CA THR A 136 3.30 -3.19 6.23
C THR A 136 1.84 -3.38 6.62
N PHE A 137 0.93 -3.02 5.72
CA PHE A 137 -0.51 -3.15 5.94
C PHE A 137 -1.28 -3.52 4.68
N GLU A 138 -2.51 -4.01 4.87
CA GLU A 138 -3.52 -4.08 3.82
C GLU A 138 -4.81 -3.36 4.26
N TRP A 139 -5.63 -2.96 3.29
CA TRP A 139 -6.94 -2.40 3.60
C TRP A 139 -7.91 -3.51 4.02
N PRO A 140 -8.74 -3.31 5.05
CA PRO A 140 -9.79 -4.24 5.40
C PRO A 140 -10.64 -4.50 4.16
N ARG A 141 -10.90 -5.78 3.87
CA ARG A 141 -11.78 -6.14 2.76
C ARG A 141 -13.21 -5.82 3.15
N THR A 142 -13.70 -4.65 2.74
CA THR A 142 -15.12 -4.31 2.91
C THR A 142 -15.96 -5.16 1.95
N SER A 143 -16.96 -5.88 2.47
CA SER A 143 -17.88 -6.61 1.62
C SER A 143 -18.77 -5.63 0.83
N PRO A 144 -19.29 -6.01 -0.35
CA PRO A 144 -20.28 -5.20 -1.06
C PRO A 144 -21.49 -4.86 -0.19
N ASP A 145 -21.90 -5.74 0.71
CA ASP A 145 -23.01 -5.51 1.64
C ASP A 145 -22.70 -4.41 2.65
N ASP A 146 -21.51 -4.42 3.25
CA ASP A 146 -21.08 -3.37 4.18
C ASP A 146 -21.02 -2.01 3.48
N LEU A 147 -20.49 -1.97 2.24
CA LEU A 147 -20.46 -0.75 1.44
C LEU A 147 -21.88 -0.21 1.17
N VAL A 148 -22.85 -1.09 0.92
CA VAL A 148 -24.26 -0.71 0.71
C VAL A 148 -24.90 -0.23 2.01
N ASN A 149 -24.59 -0.87 3.13
CA ASN A 149 -25.06 -0.45 4.45
C ASN A 149 -24.54 0.94 4.84
N ASP A 150 -23.29 1.26 4.47
CA ASP A 150 -22.67 2.59 4.56
C ASP A 150 -23.26 3.62 3.55
N GLY A 151 -24.28 3.24 2.79
CA GLY A 151 -24.96 4.11 1.84
C GLY A 151 -24.23 4.29 0.51
N ARG A 152 -23.24 3.46 0.20
CA ARG A 152 -22.60 3.47 -1.12
C ARG A 152 -23.41 2.65 -2.12
N ILE A 153 -23.28 3.02 -3.39
CA ILE A 153 -23.78 2.23 -4.51
C ILE A 153 -22.61 1.43 -5.06
N VAL A 154 -22.78 0.13 -5.26
CA VAL A 154 -21.74 -0.80 -5.72
C VAL A 154 -22.21 -1.56 -6.96
N PHE A 155 -21.26 -2.07 -7.75
CA PHE A 155 -21.58 -3.04 -8.81
C PHE A 155 -21.84 -4.42 -8.19
N THR A 156 -22.89 -5.09 -8.66
CA THR A 156 -23.22 -6.47 -8.29
C THR A 156 -23.50 -7.30 -9.54
N ARG A 157 -23.40 -8.64 -9.44
CA ARG A 157 -23.80 -9.55 -10.51
C ARG A 157 -25.20 -10.11 -10.22
N LEU A 158 -26.07 -10.07 -11.21
CA LEU A 158 -27.34 -10.79 -11.21
C LEU A 158 -27.14 -12.25 -11.64
N GLU A 159 -28.19 -13.06 -11.50
CA GLU A 159 -28.24 -14.38 -12.12
C GLU A 159 -27.99 -14.26 -13.63
N GLY A 160 -27.12 -15.11 -14.17
CA GLY A 160 -26.73 -15.07 -15.58
C GLY A 160 -25.58 -14.11 -15.93
N ASP A 161 -24.77 -13.70 -14.95
CA ASP A 161 -23.56 -12.86 -15.13
C ASP A 161 -23.83 -11.43 -15.65
N GLU A 162 -25.08 -10.96 -15.63
CA GLU A 162 -25.42 -9.58 -15.96
C GLU A 162 -24.97 -8.63 -14.82
N TRP A 163 -24.28 -7.54 -15.16
CA TRP A 163 -23.89 -6.52 -14.19
C TRP A 163 -25.05 -5.58 -13.87
N ALA A 164 -25.25 -5.34 -12.57
CA ALA A 164 -26.20 -4.38 -12.03
C ALA A 164 -25.50 -3.46 -11.01
N ILE A 165 -26.24 -2.46 -10.52
CA ILE A 165 -25.85 -1.64 -9.39
C ILE A 165 -26.77 -1.93 -8.20
N ARG A 166 -26.22 -1.91 -6.98
CA ARG A 166 -26.96 -2.12 -5.74
C ARG A 166 -26.64 -1.03 -4.74
N GLY A 167 -27.66 -0.49 -4.06
CA GLY A 167 -27.51 0.59 -3.10
C GLY A 167 -28.85 1.16 -2.65
N LYS A 168 -28.82 2.11 -1.71
CA LYS A 168 -30.01 2.81 -1.24
C LYS A 168 -30.30 4.06 -2.09
N GLY A 169 -31.57 4.38 -2.29
CA GLY A 169 -32.01 5.61 -2.96
C GLY A 169 -31.77 5.62 -4.48
N LEU A 170 -31.77 4.44 -5.12
CA LEU A 170 -31.74 4.35 -6.57
C LEU A 170 -33.10 4.75 -7.13
N GLU A 171 -33.11 5.65 -8.11
CA GLU A 171 -34.31 6.07 -8.82
C GLU A 171 -34.02 6.09 -10.33
N THR A 172 -34.92 5.50 -11.11
CA THR A 172 -34.81 5.44 -12.57
C THR A 172 -34.58 6.82 -13.19
N GLY A 173 -33.59 6.90 -14.10
CA GLY A 173 -33.18 8.13 -14.76
C GLY A 173 -32.15 8.97 -14.00
N LYS A 174 -31.87 8.68 -12.72
CA LYS A 174 -30.86 9.42 -11.96
C LYS A 174 -29.45 8.97 -12.31
N THR A 175 -28.53 9.94 -12.38
CA THR A 175 -27.10 9.66 -12.41
C THR A 175 -26.58 9.45 -11.00
N VAL A 176 -25.89 8.33 -10.79
CA VAL A 176 -25.33 7.94 -9.48
C VAL A 176 -23.83 7.65 -9.58
N LYS A 177 -23.12 7.77 -8.46
CA LYS A 177 -21.69 7.45 -8.35
C LYS A 177 -21.52 6.07 -7.73
N VAL A 178 -21.03 5.12 -8.52
CA VAL A 178 -20.84 3.72 -8.15
C VAL A 178 -19.40 3.49 -7.72
N SER A 179 -19.24 2.84 -6.58
CA SER A 179 -17.94 2.41 -6.07
C SER A 179 -17.57 1.09 -6.74
N ARG A 180 -16.39 1.05 -7.37
CA ARG A 180 -15.87 -0.16 -8.00
C ARG A 180 -14.87 -0.81 -7.05
N LYS A 181 -14.99 -2.13 -6.88
CA LYS A 181 -14.05 -2.90 -6.07
C LYS A 181 -12.61 -2.64 -6.53
N GLY A 182 -11.73 -2.31 -5.58
CA GLY A 182 -10.31 -2.06 -5.83
C GLY A 182 -10.00 -0.72 -6.52
N LYS A 183 -10.96 0.20 -6.65
CA LYS A 183 -10.71 1.55 -7.18
C LYS A 183 -11.16 2.63 -6.20
N THR A 184 -10.34 3.67 -6.06
CA THR A 184 -10.65 4.88 -5.29
C THR A 184 -11.60 5.81 -6.05
N SER A 185 -11.55 5.82 -7.38
CA SER A 185 -12.43 6.59 -8.25
C SER A 185 -13.82 5.96 -8.36
N LYS A 186 -14.87 6.77 -8.19
CA LYS A 186 -16.26 6.35 -8.43
C LYS A 186 -16.63 6.51 -9.90
N GLU A 187 -17.36 5.56 -10.45
CA GLU A 187 -17.88 5.56 -11.82
C GLU A 187 -19.27 6.21 -11.84
N LYS A 188 -19.56 7.05 -12.84
CA LYS A 188 -20.90 7.64 -13.00
C LYS A 188 -21.72 6.75 -13.92
N VAL A 189 -22.89 6.33 -13.48
CA VAL A 189 -23.85 5.57 -14.31
C VAL A 189 -25.25 6.17 -14.16
N ILE A 190 -26.13 5.88 -15.10
CA ILE A 190 -27.54 6.25 -15.05
C ILE A 190 -28.34 5.02 -14.64
N VAL A 191 -29.19 5.14 -13.62
CA VAL A 191 -30.12 4.08 -13.20
C VAL A 191 -31.14 3.87 -14.32
N ALA A 192 -31.17 2.68 -14.91
CA ALA A 192 -32.03 2.36 -16.04
C ALA A 192 -33.36 1.75 -15.61
N GLU A 193 -33.32 0.74 -14.74
CA GLU A 193 -34.49 -0.01 -14.30
C GLU A 193 -34.21 -0.63 -12.93
N ILE A 194 -35.11 -0.44 -11.97
CA ILE A 194 -35.04 -1.11 -10.67
C ILE A 194 -35.62 -2.52 -10.84
N VAL A 195 -34.80 -3.54 -10.59
CA VAL A 195 -35.17 -4.95 -10.73
C VAL A 195 -35.54 -5.61 -9.40
N GLU A 196 -35.09 -5.04 -8.29
CA GLU A 196 -35.34 -5.55 -6.94
C GLU A 196 -35.30 -4.39 -5.93
N ASP A 197 -36.16 -4.44 -4.92
CA ASP A 197 -36.13 -3.54 -3.74
C ASP A 197 -36.42 -4.37 -2.50
N GLU A 198 -35.39 -4.59 -1.68
CA GLU A 198 -35.50 -5.32 -0.42
C GLU A 198 -35.00 -4.43 0.72
N ASN A 199 -35.87 -4.18 1.70
CA ASN A 199 -35.53 -3.39 2.91
C ASN A 199 -34.92 -2.00 2.59
N GLY A 200 -35.35 -1.38 1.48
CA GLY A 200 -34.86 -0.06 1.06
C GLY A 200 -33.49 -0.08 0.38
N ILE A 201 -32.96 -1.27 0.07
CA ILE A 201 -31.81 -1.49 -0.80
C ILE A 201 -32.34 -1.91 -2.16
N GLN A 202 -32.08 -1.09 -3.18
CA GLN A 202 -32.46 -1.37 -4.55
C GLN A 202 -31.32 -2.06 -5.31
N THR A 203 -31.66 -3.03 -6.16
CA THR A 203 -30.82 -3.50 -7.25
C THR A 203 -31.39 -2.96 -8.55
N ALA A 204 -30.56 -2.35 -9.40
CA ALA A 204 -30.99 -1.74 -10.65
C ALA A 204 -30.02 -2.03 -11.81
N LYS A 205 -30.58 -2.18 -13.01
CA LYS A 205 -29.82 -2.10 -14.26
C LYS A 205 -29.34 -0.67 -14.48
N PHE A 206 -28.24 -0.51 -15.21
CA PHE A 206 -27.65 0.80 -15.46
C PHE A 206 -27.24 0.98 -16.92
N THR A 207 -27.09 2.24 -17.32
CA THR A 207 -26.45 2.63 -18.57
C THR A 207 -25.30 3.59 -18.29
N ASN A 208 -24.33 3.63 -19.20
CA ASN A 208 -23.26 4.62 -19.12
C ASN A 208 -23.79 5.97 -19.62
N PRO A 209 -23.37 7.09 -18.99
CA PRO A 209 -23.67 8.42 -19.52
C PRO A 209 -23.10 8.53 -20.94
N PRO A 210 -23.74 9.31 -21.83
CA PRO A 210 -23.21 9.53 -23.17
C PRO A 210 -21.78 10.05 -23.07
N ASN A 211 -20.84 9.40 -23.76
CA ASN A 211 -19.47 9.89 -23.87
C ASN A 211 -19.54 11.30 -24.48
N GLU A 212 -19.16 12.32 -23.73
CA GLU A 212 -18.77 13.59 -24.32
C GLU A 212 -17.56 13.29 -25.20
N LYS A 213 -17.80 13.08 -26.50
CA LYS A 213 -16.75 13.24 -27.49
C LYS A 213 -16.25 14.66 -27.29
N LYS A 214 -15.01 14.80 -26.82
CA LYS A 214 -14.25 16.02 -27.09
C LYS A 214 -14.13 16.09 -28.61
N ASP A 215 -15.03 16.84 -29.23
CA ASP A 215 -14.77 17.39 -30.55
C ASP A 215 -13.56 18.30 -30.37
N THR A 216 -12.38 17.77 -30.67
CA THR A 216 -11.23 18.59 -31.01
C THR A 216 -11.51 19.18 -32.38
N ASP A 217 -12.27 20.28 -32.39
CA ASP A 217 -12.18 21.27 -33.47
C ASP A 217 -10.76 21.84 -33.43
N ASN A 218 -9.91 21.35 -34.34
CA ASN A 218 -8.69 22.05 -34.73
C ASN A 218 -9.09 23.03 -35.83
N ASP A 219 -9.25 24.29 -35.45
CA ASP A 219 -9.16 25.46 -36.35
C ASP A 219 -7.67 25.81 -36.55
#